data_AF-A0A6P0VRX1-F1
#
_entry.id   AF-A0A6P0VRX1-F1
#
_cell.length_a   1.000
_cell.length_b   1.000
_cell.length_c   1.000
_cell.angle_alpha   90.00
_cell.angle_beta   90.00
_cell.angle_gamma   90.00
#
_symmetry.space_group_name_H-M   'P 1'
#
loop_
_entity.id
_entity.type
_entity.pdbx_description
1 polymer ?
#
loop_
_entity_poly.entity_id
_entity_poly.type
_entity_poly.pdbx_seq_one_letter_code
_entity_poly.pdbx_strand_id
1 'polypeptide(L)'
;MTNNQLTTKIDKFIVFKIADYLLALPMSDVLKVVNFPPGSNHLGAMGLVQLGRHTIRVLDLHQQLSSSEVSSVANNLPFLIIIRHPQGELCGIAVDDTPNLMEFPLELMRSVPQSFGQSSILEMVSHTLVLSEEEVTTTIFLLDVKQLFAL
;
A
#
# COMPACT_ATOMS: atom_id res chain seq x y z
N MET A 1 -7.01 37.66 24.80
CA MET A 1 -6.03 36.56 24.66
C MET A 1 -6.76 35.42 23.97
N THR A 2 -6.62 35.27 22.65
CA THR A 2 -7.27 34.21 21.88
C THR A 2 -6.40 32.96 21.90
N ASN A 3 -6.86 31.91 22.59
CA ASN A 3 -6.28 30.58 22.53
C ASN A 3 -6.48 30.02 21.12
N ASN A 4 -5.44 30.06 20.28
CA ASN A 4 -5.39 29.25 19.08
C ASN A 4 -4.99 27.83 19.50
N GLN A 5 -5.97 26.96 19.74
CA GLN A 5 -5.69 25.53 19.73
C GLN A 5 -5.46 25.11 18.29
N LEU A 6 -4.21 24.79 17.95
CA LEU A 6 -3.88 24.17 16.67
C LEU A 6 -4.49 22.76 16.71
N THR A 7 -5.60 22.55 16.01
CA THR A 7 -6.22 21.22 15.91
C THR A 7 -5.33 20.34 15.05
N THR A 8 -4.62 19.39 15.67
CA THR A 8 -3.83 18.38 14.95
C THR A 8 -4.76 17.56 14.07
N LYS A 9 -4.54 17.63 12.75
CA LYS A 9 -5.33 16.86 11.79
C LYS A 9 -4.86 15.40 11.81
N ILE A 10 -5.75 14.51 12.22
CA ILE A 10 -5.54 13.06 12.23
C ILE A 10 -6.27 12.47 11.02
N ASP A 11 -5.66 11.49 10.36
CA ASP A 11 -6.27 10.75 9.25
C ASP A 11 -6.07 9.24 9.41
N LYS A 12 -6.84 8.47 8.65
CA LYS A 12 -6.92 7.01 8.72
C LYS A 12 -6.17 6.36 7.59
N PHE A 13 -5.38 5.35 7.92
CA PHE A 13 -4.53 4.63 6.96
C PHE A 13 -4.69 3.13 7.12
N ILE A 14 -4.77 2.44 5.99
CA ILE A 14 -4.59 1.00 5.93
C ILE A 14 -3.09 0.74 5.80
N VAL A 15 -2.50 0.18 6.84
CA VAL A 15 -1.08 -0.17 6.95
C VAL A 15 -0.92 -1.66 6.71
N PHE A 16 0.03 -2.03 5.85
CA PHE A 16 0.22 -3.42 5.42
C PHE A 16 1.68 -3.67 5.04
N LYS A 17 2.05 -4.95 5.01
CA LYS A 17 3.41 -5.38 4.69
C LYS A 17 3.48 -6.02 3.30
N ILE A 18 4.53 -5.67 2.57
CA ILE A 18 4.96 -6.33 1.33
C ILE A 18 6.48 -6.49 1.40
N ALA A 19 6.96 -7.73 1.34
CA ALA A 19 8.36 -8.07 1.54
C ALA A 19 8.89 -7.44 2.84
N ASP A 20 9.96 -6.64 2.78
CA ASP A 20 10.55 -5.98 3.95
C ASP A 20 10.01 -4.56 4.20
N TYR A 21 8.99 -4.14 3.47
CA TYR A 21 8.44 -2.78 3.53
C TYR A 21 7.10 -2.74 4.27
N LEU A 22 6.98 -1.77 5.19
CA LEU A 22 5.72 -1.40 5.79
C LEU A 22 5.13 -0.21 5.02
N LEU A 23 4.00 -0.45 4.37
CA LEU A 23 3.36 0.47 3.44
C LEU A 23 2.04 0.95 4.04
N ALA A 24 1.56 2.10 3.56
CA ALA A 24 0.27 2.65 3.92
C ALA A 24 -0.46 3.22 2.71
N LEU A 25 -1.79 3.13 2.75
CA LEU A 25 -2.69 3.87 1.88
C LEU A 25 -3.68 4.68 2.73
N PRO A 26 -4.06 5.90 2.30
CA PRO A 26 -5.20 6.59 2.89
C PRO A 26 -6.44 5.70 2.85
N MET A 27 -7.20 5.63 3.94
CA MET A 27 -8.44 4.86 4.00
C MET A 27 -9.44 5.30 2.92
N SER A 28 -9.39 6.57 2.48
CA SER A 28 -10.21 7.09 1.39
C SER A 28 -9.95 6.44 0.03
N ASP A 29 -8.76 5.86 -0.17
CA ASP A 29 -8.38 5.19 -1.41
C ASP A 29 -8.70 3.69 -1.39
N VAL A 30 -8.99 3.14 -0.22
CA VAL A 30 -9.30 1.72 -0.02
C VAL A 30 -10.80 1.48 -0.08
N LEU A 31 -11.23 0.69 -1.07
CA LEU A 31 -12.62 0.27 -1.22
C LEU A 31 -12.96 -0.91 -0.32
N LYS A 32 -12.06 -1.89 -0.23
CA LYS A 32 -12.28 -3.12 0.55
C LYS A 32 -10.98 -3.88 0.78
N VAL A 33 -10.89 -4.60 1.90
CA VAL A 33 -9.90 -5.67 2.10
C VAL A 33 -10.65 -7.01 2.04
N VAL A 34 -10.14 -7.96 1.24
CA VAL A 34 -10.72 -9.30 1.09
C VAL A 34 -9.64 -10.36 1.22
N ASN A 35 -10.04 -11.60 1.51
CA ASN A 35 -9.16 -12.75 1.33
C ASN A 35 -8.81 -12.88 -0.15
N PHE A 36 -7.58 -13.27 -0.45
CA PHE A 36 -7.16 -13.49 -1.83
C PHE A 36 -7.96 -14.67 -2.44
N PRO A 37 -8.67 -14.48 -3.57
CA PRO A 37 -9.49 -15.51 -4.17
C PRO A 37 -8.67 -16.74 -4.63
N PRO A 38 -9.11 -17.98 -4.31
CA PRO A 38 -8.44 -19.19 -4.78
C PRO A 38 -8.69 -19.41 -6.28
N GLY A 39 -7.74 -20.07 -6.97
CA GLY A 39 -7.96 -20.64 -8.31
C GLY A 39 -7.77 -19.69 -9.49
N SER A 40 -6.89 -18.70 -9.38
CA SER A 40 -6.62 -17.74 -10.46
C SER A 40 -5.70 -18.29 -11.57
N ASN A 41 -5.28 -19.54 -11.60
CA ASN A 41 -4.10 -20.04 -12.34
C ASN A 41 -3.83 -19.45 -13.75
N HIS A 42 -4.84 -19.27 -14.62
CA HIS A 42 -4.65 -18.59 -15.92
C HIS A 42 -4.68 -17.05 -15.83
N LEU A 43 -5.56 -16.50 -15.00
CA LEU A 43 -5.69 -15.06 -14.74
C LEU A 43 -4.52 -14.52 -13.90
N GLY A 44 -4.01 -15.30 -12.96
CA GLY A 44 -2.91 -14.96 -12.07
C GLY A 44 -1.60 -14.80 -12.82
N ALA A 45 -1.34 -15.62 -13.85
CA ALA A 45 -0.22 -15.42 -14.78
C ALA A 45 -0.32 -14.11 -15.58
N MET A 46 -1.54 -13.54 -15.70
CA MET A 46 -1.80 -12.25 -16.33
C MET A 46 -1.93 -11.11 -15.31
N GLY A 47 -1.67 -11.35 -14.01
CA GLY A 47 -1.86 -10.36 -12.96
C GLY A 47 -3.34 -9.99 -12.75
N LEU A 48 -4.26 -10.93 -12.96
CA LEU A 48 -5.70 -10.73 -12.83
C LEU A 48 -6.31 -11.68 -11.80
N VAL A 49 -7.38 -11.24 -11.16
CA VAL A 49 -8.17 -12.07 -10.26
C VAL A 49 -9.67 -11.82 -10.45
N GLN A 50 -10.47 -12.87 -10.35
CA GLN A 50 -11.93 -12.78 -10.43
C GLN A 50 -12.51 -12.64 -9.03
N LEU A 51 -13.22 -11.54 -8.76
CA LEU A 51 -13.95 -11.31 -7.52
C LEU A 51 -15.44 -11.09 -7.81
N GLY A 52 -16.23 -12.16 -7.64
CA GLY A 52 -17.63 -12.17 -8.04
C GLY A 52 -17.77 -11.92 -9.54
N ARG A 53 -18.35 -10.77 -9.91
CA ARG A 53 -18.55 -10.35 -11.31
C ARG A 53 -17.44 -9.45 -11.86
N HIS A 54 -16.47 -9.06 -11.05
CA HIS A 54 -15.42 -8.13 -11.45
C HIS A 54 -14.13 -8.90 -11.72
N THR A 55 -13.49 -8.59 -12.84
CA THR A 55 -12.10 -8.92 -13.08
C THR A 55 -11.27 -7.75 -12.56
N ILE A 56 -10.37 -8.03 -11.63
CA ILE A 56 -9.56 -7.04 -10.92
C ILE A 56 -8.11 -7.23 -11.36
N ARG A 57 -7.47 -6.13 -11.79
CA ARG A 57 -6.03 -6.10 -12.05
C ARG A 57 -5.28 -6.08 -10.71
N VAL A 58 -4.41 -7.04 -10.49
CA VAL A 58 -3.55 -7.12 -9.32
C VAL A 58 -2.22 -6.46 -9.64
N LEU A 59 -1.82 -5.50 -8.82
CA LEU A 59 -0.51 -4.87 -8.87
C LEU A 59 0.52 -5.76 -8.17
N ASP A 60 1.53 -6.22 -8.91
CA ASP A 60 2.65 -6.99 -8.36
C ASP A 60 3.69 -6.03 -7.76
N LEU A 61 3.38 -5.51 -6.58
CA LEU A 61 4.34 -4.67 -5.84
C LEU A 61 5.50 -5.50 -5.28
N HIS A 62 5.35 -6.82 -5.17
CA HIS A 62 6.44 -7.70 -4.74
C HIS A 62 7.59 -7.68 -5.72
N GLN A 63 7.33 -7.81 -7.01
CA GLN A 63 8.36 -7.69 -8.06
C GLN A 63 9.02 -6.32 -8.07
N GLN A 64 8.25 -5.27 -7.80
CA GLN A 64 8.80 -3.91 -7.78
C GLN A 64 9.66 -3.66 -6.55
N LEU A 65 9.31 -4.23 -5.40
CA LEU A 65 9.99 -3.97 -4.12
C LEU A 65 11.07 -4.98 -3.77
N SER A 66 11.01 -6.18 -4.35
CA SER A 66 11.93 -7.28 -4.08
C SER A 66 12.91 -7.44 -5.24
N SER A 67 14.19 -7.60 -4.96
CA SER A 67 15.21 -7.94 -5.96
C SER A 67 15.11 -9.38 -6.48
N SER A 68 14.03 -10.10 -6.16
CA SER A 68 13.82 -11.51 -6.51
C SER A 68 13.02 -11.61 -7.81
N GLU A 69 13.54 -12.32 -8.81
CA GLU A 69 12.91 -12.49 -10.13
C GLU A 69 11.64 -13.37 -10.11
N VAL A 70 11.21 -13.86 -8.94
CA VAL A 70 10.05 -14.75 -8.82
C VAL A 70 8.81 -13.91 -8.53
N SER A 71 7.89 -13.82 -9.50
CA SER A 71 6.54 -13.26 -9.25
C SER A 71 5.86 -14.04 -8.13
N SER A 72 5.64 -13.41 -6.99
CA SER A 72 5.01 -14.02 -5.81
C SER A 72 3.48 -14.02 -5.87
N VAL A 73 2.89 -13.38 -6.90
CA VAL A 73 1.44 -13.48 -7.17
C VAL A 73 1.04 -14.93 -7.41
N ALA A 74 1.99 -15.80 -7.77
CA ALA A 74 1.84 -17.23 -7.83
C ALA A 74 1.85 -17.89 -6.43
N ASN A 75 0.72 -17.79 -5.72
CA ASN A 75 -0.08 -18.92 -5.25
C ASN A 75 -0.57 -18.91 -3.80
N ASN A 76 -0.15 -18.03 -2.89
CA ASN A 76 -0.60 -18.12 -1.49
C ASN A 76 -0.66 -16.79 -0.72
N LEU A 77 -0.79 -15.64 -1.39
CA LEU A 77 -0.96 -14.38 -0.66
C LEU A 77 -2.31 -14.40 0.07
N PRO A 78 -2.39 -14.03 1.36
CA PRO A 78 -3.60 -14.21 2.14
C PRO A 78 -4.67 -13.14 1.87
N PHE A 79 -4.27 -11.92 1.51
CA PHE A 79 -5.20 -10.79 1.39
C PHE A 79 -4.99 -9.98 0.11
N LEU A 80 -6.07 -9.29 -0.27
CA LEU A 80 -6.11 -8.37 -1.40
C LEU A 80 -6.79 -7.07 -0.98
N ILE A 81 -6.08 -5.95 -1.10
CA ILE A 81 -6.60 -4.60 -0.89
C ILE A 81 -7.15 -4.10 -2.21
N ILE A 82 -8.45 -3.81 -2.26
CA ILE A 82 -9.13 -3.26 -3.42
C ILE A 82 -9.08 -1.74 -3.36
N ILE A 83 -8.55 -1.12 -4.41
CA ILE A 83 -8.49 0.32 -4.62
C ILE A 83 -9.16 0.70 -5.94
N ARG A 84 -9.46 1.99 -6.11
CA ARG A 84 -9.95 2.52 -7.38
C ARG A 84 -8.82 3.18 -8.17
N HIS A 85 -8.64 2.75 -9.41
CA HIS A 85 -7.79 3.43 -10.37
C HIS A 85 -8.35 4.85 -10.65
N PRO A 86 -7.52 5.87 -10.93
CA PRO A 86 -8.00 7.20 -11.30
C PRO A 86 -8.97 7.22 -12.50
N GLN A 87 -8.87 6.26 -13.41
CA GLN A 87 -9.81 6.10 -14.55
C GLN A 87 -11.09 5.32 -14.20
N GLY A 88 -11.27 4.93 -12.93
CA GLY A 88 -12.49 4.30 -12.42
C GLY A 88 -12.48 2.78 -12.32
N GLU A 89 -11.48 2.12 -12.92
CA GLU A 89 -11.28 0.66 -12.84
C GLU A 89 -10.95 0.20 -11.41
N LEU A 90 -11.26 -1.07 -11.10
CA LEU A 90 -10.87 -1.68 -9.84
C LEU A 90 -9.48 -2.31 -9.96
N CYS A 91 -8.62 -2.01 -9.01
CA CYS A 91 -7.31 -2.64 -8.88
C CYS A 91 -7.18 -3.29 -7.50
N GLY A 92 -6.32 -4.29 -7.42
CA GLY A 92 -5.99 -5.02 -6.23
C GLY A 92 -4.51 -4.89 -5.91
N ILE A 93 -4.15 -4.78 -4.64
CA ILE A 93 -2.79 -4.91 -4.15
C ILE A 93 -2.77 -6.17 -3.29
N ALA A 94 -1.97 -7.15 -3.69
CA ALA A 94 -1.79 -8.36 -2.91
C ALA A 94 -0.79 -8.10 -1.77
N VAL A 95 -1.09 -8.58 -0.57
CA VAL A 95 -0.30 -8.26 0.64
C VAL A 95 -0.03 -9.51 1.47
N ASP A 96 1.09 -9.49 2.20
CA ASP A 96 1.64 -10.68 2.88
C ASP A 96 0.92 -11.03 4.17
N ASP A 97 0.42 -10.02 4.86
CA ASP A 97 -0.18 -10.13 6.19
C ASP A 97 -1.49 -9.35 6.27
N THR A 98 -2.21 -9.53 7.37
CA THR A 98 -3.48 -8.83 7.61
C THR A 98 -3.24 -7.32 7.68
N PRO A 99 -3.88 -6.50 6.81
CA PRO A 99 -3.78 -5.06 6.91
C PRO A 99 -4.39 -4.54 8.21
N ASN A 100 -3.76 -3.53 8.79
CA ASN A 100 -4.21 -2.87 10.01
C ASN A 100 -4.73 -1.46 9.70
N LEU A 101 -5.79 -1.05 10.39
CA LEU A 101 -6.27 0.33 10.35
C LEU A 101 -5.57 1.12 11.45
N MET A 102 -4.82 2.15 11.07
CA MET A 102 -4.10 3.02 12.00
C MET A 102 -4.48 4.48 11.78
N GLU A 103 -4.44 5.26 12.86
CA GLU A 103 -4.69 6.69 12.85
C GLU A 103 -3.41 7.43 13.22
N PHE A 104 -3.00 8.39 12.40
CA PHE A 104 -1.80 9.19 12.65
C PHE A 104 -2.07 10.68 12.41
N PRO A 105 -1.45 11.57 13.22
CA PRO A 105 -1.34 12.98 12.88
C PRO A 105 -0.63 13.18 11.54
N LEU A 106 -1.21 13.98 10.65
CA LEU A 106 -0.57 14.32 9.38
C LEU A 106 0.76 15.07 9.56
N GLU A 107 0.94 15.72 10.71
CA GLU A 107 2.19 16.43 11.06
C GLU A 107 3.40 15.49 11.20
N LEU A 108 3.18 14.19 11.44
CA LEU A 108 4.25 13.20 11.49
C LEU A 108 4.71 12.75 10.09
N MET A 109 3.95 13.08 9.05
CA MET A 109 4.30 12.76 7.67
C MET A 109 5.37 13.70 7.16
N ARG A 110 6.46 13.11 6.66
CA ARG A 110 7.57 13.84 6.07
C ARG A 110 7.71 13.47 4.61
N SER A 111 8.15 14.42 3.78
CA SER A 111 8.50 14.11 2.41
C SER A 111 9.62 13.07 2.38
N VAL A 112 9.59 12.21 1.37
CA VAL A 112 10.61 11.18 1.16
C VAL A 112 12.00 11.85 1.07
N PRO A 113 12.99 11.46 1.90
CA PRO A 113 14.31 12.07 1.84
C PRO A 113 15.02 11.74 0.53
N GLN A 114 15.64 12.74 -0.10
CA GLN A 114 16.37 12.58 -1.37
C GLN A 114 17.56 11.61 -1.29
N SER A 115 18.03 11.32 -0.07
CA SER A 115 19.14 10.40 0.20
C SER A 115 18.78 8.91 0.07
N PHE A 116 17.51 8.56 -0.14
CA PHE A 116 17.07 7.16 -0.26
C PHE A 116 17.45 6.48 -1.59
N GLY A 117 18.15 7.18 -2.49
CA GLY A 117 18.75 6.59 -3.71
C GLY A 117 17.72 6.19 -4.78
N GLN A 118 18.14 5.46 -5.81
CA GLN A 118 17.31 4.97 -6.92
C GLN A 118 16.51 3.70 -6.52
N SER A 119 15.86 3.67 -5.35
CA SER A 119 15.04 2.51 -4.99
C SER A 119 13.65 2.63 -5.62
N SER A 120 13.19 1.53 -6.22
CA SER A 120 11.91 1.41 -6.91
C SER A 120 10.70 1.81 -6.05
N ILE A 121 10.81 1.70 -4.72
CA ILE A 121 9.75 2.14 -3.80
C ILE A 121 9.53 3.65 -3.84
N LEU A 122 10.56 4.47 -4.08
CA LEU A 122 10.42 5.93 -4.02
C LEU A 122 9.58 6.48 -5.16
N GLU A 123 9.54 5.77 -6.29
CA GLU A 123 8.72 6.16 -7.44
C GLU A 123 7.21 6.00 -7.18
N MET A 124 6.84 5.32 -6.08
CA MET A 124 5.45 5.00 -5.72
C MET A 124 4.99 5.68 -4.43
N VAL A 125 5.89 6.36 -3.71
CA VAL A 125 5.66 6.85 -2.35
C VAL A 125 5.69 8.37 -2.31
N SER A 126 4.68 8.97 -1.68
CA SER A 126 4.63 10.43 -1.50
C SER A 126 5.28 10.91 -0.20
N HIS A 127 5.15 10.13 0.87
CA HIS A 127 5.58 10.52 2.22
C HIS A 127 6.09 9.33 3.02
N THR A 128 6.85 9.62 4.06
CA THR A 128 7.25 8.65 5.08
C THR A 128 6.79 9.09 6.46
N LEU A 129 6.47 8.11 7.29
CA LEU A 129 6.15 8.26 8.70
C LEU A 129 7.15 7.43 9.49
N VAL A 130 7.77 8.02 10.50
CA VAL A 130 8.68 7.30 11.40
C VAL A 130 8.05 7.28 12.77
N LEU A 131 7.73 6.08 13.26
CA LEU A 131 7.21 5.83 14.59
C LEU A 131 8.34 5.27 15.44
N SER A 132 8.57 5.88 16.59
CA SER A 132 9.49 5.36 17.60
C SER A 132 8.67 4.91 18.79
N GLU A 133 8.56 3.59 18.95
CA GLU A 133 7.97 2.98 20.14
C GLU A 133 9.09 2.25 20.89
N GLU A 134 9.32 2.65 22.14
CA GLU A 134 10.41 2.16 22.97
C GLU A 134 11.78 2.26 22.26
N GLU A 135 12.41 1.12 21.93
CA GLU A 135 13.70 1.02 21.25
C GLU A 135 13.57 0.65 19.75
N VAL A 136 12.34 0.48 19.25
CA VAL A 136 12.09 0.09 17.85
C VAL A 136 11.62 1.30 17.05
N THR A 137 12.38 1.61 16.00
CA THR A 137 11.98 2.62 15.01
C THR A 137 11.39 1.93 13.80
N THR A 138 10.12 2.22 13.53
CA THR A 138 9.38 1.70 12.38
C THR A 138 9.19 2.81 11.36
N THR A 139 9.58 2.55 10.11
CA THR A 139 9.31 3.47 8.99
C THR A 139 8.15 2.93 8.17
N ILE A 140 7.12 3.76 7.97
CA ILE A 140 5.96 3.49 7.13
C ILE A 140 6.05 4.37 5.89
N PHE A 141 5.88 3.78 4.71
CA PHE A 141 5.89 4.49 3.43
C PHE A 141 4.47 4.67 2.91
N LEU A 142 4.06 5.92 2.68
CA LEU A 142 2.73 6.26 2.18
C LEU A 142 2.69 6.18 0.66
N LEU A 143 2.03 5.16 0.13
CA LEU A 143 1.82 4.98 -1.30
C LEU A 143 0.94 6.10 -1.86
N ASP A 144 1.29 6.56 -3.06
CA ASP A 144 0.47 7.46 -3.85
C ASP A 144 -0.17 6.66 -4.99
N VAL A 145 -1.50 6.52 -4.93
CA VAL A 145 -2.27 5.79 -5.93
C VAL A 145 -2.04 6.33 -7.34
N LYS A 146 -1.80 7.64 -7.52
CA LYS A 146 -1.51 8.20 -8.84
C LYS A 146 -0.16 7.73 -9.36
N GLN A 147 0.84 7.63 -8.48
CA GLN A 147 2.18 7.21 -8.84
C GLN A 147 2.26 5.71 -9.13
N LEU A 148 1.47 4.89 -8.42
CA LEU A 148 1.35 3.45 -8.67
C LEU A 148 0.95 3.09 -10.11
N PHE A 149 0.31 4.00 -10.83
CA PHE A 149 -0.14 3.79 -12.21
C PHE A 149 0.57 4.67 -13.24
N ALA A 150 1.61 5.40 -12.82
CA ALA A 150 2.46 6.18 -13.71
C ALA A 150 3.69 5.39 -14.21
N LEU A 151 3.90 4.18 -13.67
CA LEU A 151 4.98 3.25 -13.98
C LEU A 151 4.71 2.41 -15.24
#